data_AF-A0A541B840-F1
#
_entry.id   AF-A0A541B840-F1
#
_cell.length_a   1.000
_cell.length_b   1.000
_cell.length_c   1.000
_cell.angle_alpha   90.00
_cell.angle_beta   90.00
_cell.angle_gamma   90.00
#
_symmetry.space_group_name_H-M   'P 1'
#
loop_
_entity.id
_entity.type
_entity.pdbx_description
1 polymer ?
#
loop_
_entity_poly.entity_id
_entity_poly.type
_entity_poly.pdbx_seq_one_letter_code
_entity_poly.pdbx_strand_id
1 'polypeptide(L)'
;MTAVREGAVPQSTAALAESCTRLRAVHRDYPRVYAVAEMAEQPKRRWWALAQGIRGDRLHRMVARALEDVGDLEAAGAEVAAALIHAVVGRVAALVVLEGRAWDAGLDNLWIHMDSDGCIDWAGVADPVLRVLPGDCWSGSPAAVTVPCERALLMWTACRCRTALSVVFDALVCVAPVDRALLWAMVGESVLGAATLMPVLGGVPESVATRRGQGLLDAFEAVGVPVRARAERQSIRRPAAHALAS
;
A
#
# COMPACT_ATOMS: atom_id res chain seq x y z
N MET A 1 -41.07 7.75 21.61
CA MET A 1 -40.01 6.76 21.37
C MET A 1 -39.50 6.95 19.96
N THR A 2 -38.48 7.79 19.81
CA THR A 2 -37.95 8.24 18.52
C THR A 2 -36.95 7.18 18.06
N ALA A 3 -37.28 6.47 16.98
CA ALA A 3 -36.38 5.50 16.37
C ALA A 3 -35.15 6.24 15.80
N VAL A 4 -33.97 5.88 16.28
CA VAL A 4 -32.70 6.27 15.68
C VAL A 4 -32.64 5.59 14.31
N ARG A 5 -32.75 6.39 13.23
CA ARG A 5 -32.42 5.92 11.89
C ARG A 5 -30.93 5.56 11.89
N GLU A 6 -30.61 4.30 11.66
CA GLU A 6 -29.29 3.88 11.19
C GLU A 6 -28.91 4.79 10.01
N GLY A 7 -27.75 5.44 10.11
CA GLY A 7 -27.27 6.38 9.10
C GLY A 7 -27.06 5.61 7.80
N ALA A 8 -27.88 5.90 6.78
CA ALA A 8 -27.64 5.39 5.44
C ALA A 8 -26.25 5.86 5.00
N VAL A 9 -25.37 4.90 4.68
CA VAL A 9 -24.06 5.17 4.08
C VAL A 9 -24.29 6.07 2.87
N PRO A 10 -23.65 7.26 2.77
CA PRO A 10 -23.78 8.13 1.61
C PRO A 10 -23.54 7.32 0.33
N GLN A 11 -24.36 7.51 -0.70
CA GLN A 11 -24.25 6.72 -1.93
C GLN A 11 -22.84 6.77 -2.54
N SER A 12 -22.06 7.83 -2.29
CA SER A 12 -20.68 8.00 -2.75
C SER A 12 -19.64 7.13 -2.03
N THR A 13 -19.96 6.54 -0.88
CA THR A 13 -19.01 5.76 -0.06
C THR A 13 -19.33 4.27 -0.02
N ALA A 14 -20.54 3.90 -0.43
CA ALA A 14 -21.04 2.53 -0.38
C ALA A 14 -20.16 1.52 -1.15
N ALA A 15 -19.59 1.91 -2.30
CA ALA A 15 -18.69 1.03 -3.07
C ALA A 15 -17.41 0.68 -2.29
N LEU A 16 -16.78 1.68 -1.67
CA LEU A 16 -15.59 1.45 -0.83
C LEU A 16 -15.93 0.61 0.39
N ALA A 17 -17.06 0.88 1.04
CA ALA A 17 -17.51 0.13 2.22
C ALA A 17 -17.74 -1.36 1.91
N GLU A 18 -18.36 -1.67 0.76
CA GLU A 18 -18.55 -3.03 0.26
C GLU A 18 -17.20 -3.74 0.03
N SER A 19 -16.30 -3.13 -0.75
CA SER A 19 -14.98 -3.70 -1.02
C SER A 19 -14.16 -3.87 0.26
N CYS A 20 -14.19 -2.90 1.19
CA CYS A 20 -13.50 -3.01 2.48
C CYS A 20 -14.11 -4.10 3.37
N THR A 21 -15.41 -4.35 3.29
CA THR A 21 -16.04 -5.48 4.00
C THR A 21 -15.48 -6.81 3.49
N ARG A 22 -15.34 -6.96 2.17
CA ARG A 22 -14.73 -8.17 1.57
C ARG A 22 -13.25 -8.28 1.95
N LEU A 23 -12.46 -7.20 1.87
CA LEU A 23 -11.05 -7.20 2.26
C LEU A 23 -10.82 -7.53 3.74
N ARG A 24 -11.70 -7.08 4.66
CA ARG A 24 -11.63 -7.47 6.09
C ARG A 24 -11.88 -8.97 6.27
N ALA A 25 -12.71 -9.57 5.44
CA ALA A 25 -13.04 -10.99 5.51
C ALA A 25 -11.91 -11.89 4.97
N VAL A 26 -11.01 -11.37 4.12
CA VAL A 26 -9.86 -12.11 3.58
C VAL A 26 -8.95 -12.63 4.70
N HIS A 27 -8.62 -11.79 5.68
CA HIS A 27 -7.81 -12.19 6.83
C HIS A 27 -8.52 -11.83 8.14
N ARG A 28 -9.28 -12.78 8.70
CA ARG A 28 -10.13 -12.51 9.88
C ARG A 28 -9.36 -12.08 11.13
N ASP A 29 -8.16 -12.64 11.34
CA ASP A 29 -7.33 -12.29 12.50
C ASP A 29 -6.68 -10.90 12.34
N TYR A 30 -6.51 -10.43 11.10
CA TYR A 30 -5.92 -9.11 10.80
C TYR A 30 -6.80 -8.36 9.79
N PRO A 31 -8.04 -7.98 10.16
CA PRO A 31 -9.02 -7.44 9.20
C PRO A 31 -8.55 -6.11 8.60
N ARG A 32 -7.67 -5.40 9.28
CA ARG A 32 -7.08 -4.14 8.81
C ARG A 32 -5.89 -4.33 7.89
N VAL A 33 -5.42 -5.54 7.59
CA VAL A 33 -4.19 -5.72 6.81
C VAL A 33 -4.34 -5.21 5.37
N TYR A 34 -5.51 -5.41 4.74
CA TYR A 34 -5.77 -4.94 3.37
C TYR A 34 -6.83 -3.84 3.28
N ALA A 35 -7.85 -3.86 4.14
CA ALA A 35 -8.93 -2.87 4.09
C ALA A 35 -8.44 -1.48 4.53
N VAL A 36 -9.04 -0.42 3.98
CA VAL A 36 -8.76 0.97 4.36
C VAL A 36 -9.90 1.57 5.19
N ALA A 37 -9.61 2.65 5.91
CA ALA A 37 -10.62 3.48 6.54
C ALA A 37 -11.12 4.57 5.57
N GLU A 38 -12.40 4.91 5.64
CA GLU A 38 -12.91 6.14 5.06
C GLU A 38 -12.65 7.28 6.05
N MET A 39 -11.83 8.25 5.65
CA MET A 39 -11.36 9.26 6.59
C MET A 39 -12.44 10.24 7.05
N ALA A 40 -13.55 10.39 6.32
CA ALA A 40 -14.68 11.21 6.76
C ALA A 40 -15.27 10.71 8.09
N GLU A 41 -15.18 9.40 8.36
CA GLU A 41 -15.75 8.75 9.55
C GLU A 41 -14.74 8.56 10.69
N GLN A 42 -13.46 8.88 10.47
CA GLN A 42 -12.41 8.61 11.45
C GLN A 42 -12.09 9.82 12.34
N PRO A 43 -11.91 9.61 13.66
CA PRO A 43 -11.31 10.63 14.52
C PRO A 43 -9.87 10.89 14.05
N LYS A 44 -9.41 12.14 14.04
CA LYS A 44 -8.07 12.48 13.52
C LYS A 44 -6.92 12.21 14.50
N ARG A 45 -7.21 11.67 15.69
CA ARG A 45 -6.20 11.28 16.67
C ARG A 45 -5.42 10.07 16.13
N ARG A 46 -4.07 10.15 16.14
CA ARG A 46 -3.13 9.14 15.58
C ARG A 46 -3.19 8.94 14.07
N TRP A 47 -4.09 9.62 13.39
CA TRP A 47 -4.11 9.70 11.93
C TRP A 47 -3.29 10.89 11.46
N TRP A 48 -2.61 10.73 10.33
CA TRP A 48 -1.95 11.82 9.65
C TRP A 48 -2.05 11.64 8.14
N ALA A 49 -2.28 12.75 7.42
CA ALA A 49 -2.26 12.76 5.98
C ALA A 49 -0.84 12.46 5.50
N LEU A 50 -0.67 11.47 4.63
CA LEU A 50 0.65 11.00 4.19
C LEU A 50 1.47 12.15 3.60
N ALA A 51 0.83 12.99 2.77
CA ALA A 51 1.43 14.20 2.19
C ALA A 51 2.03 15.17 3.23
N GLN A 52 1.42 15.30 4.41
CA GLN A 52 1.87 16.22 5.45
C GLN A 52 2.94 15.56 6.32
N GLY A 53 2.74 14.31 6.73
CA GLY A 53 3.68 13.63 7.62
C GLY A 53 5.04 13.35 6.98
N ILE A 54 5.07 13.01 5.68
CA ILE A 54 6.32 12.76 4.95
C ILE A 54 7.18 14.04 4.82
N ARG A 55 6.53 15.22 4.77
CA ARG A 55 7.24 16.51 4.75
C ARG A 55 7.63 17.02 6.15
N GLY A 56 7.11 16.38 7.20
CA GLY A 56 7.41 16.69 8.59
C GLY A 56 8.45 15.74 9.17
N ASP A 57 8.37 15.54 10.49
CA ASP A 57 9.30 14.71 11.27
C ASP A 57 8.83 13.26 11.44
N ARG A 58 7.70 12.87 10.83
CA ARG A 58 7.10 11.53 11.04
C ARG A 58 8.03 10.42 10.60
N LEU A 59 8.65 10.57 9.44
CA LEU A 59 9.53 9.55 8.89
C LEU A 59 10.78 9.34 9.75
N HIS A 60 11.41 10.43 10.21
CA HIS A 60 12.51 10.37 11.16
C HIS A 60 12.12 9.62 12.45
N ARG A 61 10.95 9.91 13.02
CA ARG A 61 10.48 9.25 14.23
C ARG A 61 10.21 7.76 14.01
N MET A 62 9.63 7.39 12.88
CA MET A 62 9.41 5.99 12.53
C MET A 62 10.72 5.22 12.40
N VAL A 63 11.70 5.77 11.68
CA VAL A 63 13.01 5.15 11.52
C VAL A 63 13.75 5.07 12.86
N ALA A 64 13.71 6.13 13.68
CA ALA A 64 14.32 6.10 15.00
C ALA A 64 13.70 5.04 15.91
N ARG A 65 12.38 4.86 15.87
CA ARG A 65 11.69 3.81 16.64
C ARG A 65 12.06 2.42 16.13
N ALA A 66 12.02 2.19 14.82
CA ALA A 66 12.40 0.91 14.23
C ALA A 66 13.87 0.56 14.57
N LEU A 67 14.76 1.55 14.57
CA LEU A 67 16.15 1.38 14.94
C LEU A 67 16.34 0.87 16.38
N GLU A 68 15.47 1.24 17.31
CA GLU A 68 15.50 0.69 18.68
C GLU A 68 15.26 -0.82 18.70
N ASP A 69 14.48 -1.35 17.75
CA ASP A 69 14.12 -2.77 17.69
C ASP A 69 15.14 -3.58 16.88
N VAL A 70 15.63 -3.07 15.75
CA VAL A 70 16.55 -3.81 14.85
C VAL A 70 18.04 -3.50 15.06
N GLY A 71 18.38 -2.35 15.64
CA GLY A 71 19.77 -1.95 15.92
C GLY A 71 20.63 -1.56 14.71
N ASP A 72 20.09 -1.63 13.50
CA ASP A 72 20.75 -1.22 12.25
C ASP A 72 19.89 -0.21 11.47
N LEU A 73 20.50 0.90 11.01
CA LEU A 73 19.78 2.02 10.40
C LEU A 73 19.26 1.69 9.00
N GLU A 74 19.99 0.88 8.23
CA GLU A 74 19.55 0.43 6.91
C GLU A 74 18.35 -0.51 7.06
N ALA A 75 18.45 -1.50 7.94
CA ALA A 75 17.35 -2.41 8.27
C ALA A 75 16.11 -1.66 8.78
N ALA A 76 16.29 -0.68 9.68
CA ALA A 76 15.19 0.15 10.19
C ALA A 76 14.51 0.94 9.07
N GLY A 77 15.30 1.51 8.15
CA GLY A 77 14.80 2.16 6.94
C GLY A 77 14.00 1.21 6.05
N ALA A 78 14.49 -0.01 5.84
CA ALA A 78 13.80 -1.03 5.05
C ALA A 78 12.49 -1.49 5.70
N GLU A 79 12.43 -1.64 7.03
CA GLU A 79 11.19 -1.99 7.73
C GLU A 79 10.12 -0.89 7.59
N VAL A 80 10.51 0.37 7.79
CA VAL A 80 9.65 1.53 7.56
C VAL A 80 9.20 1.61 6.09
N ALA A 81 10.08 1.32 5.14
CA ALA A 81 9.75 1.23 3.73
C ALA A 81 8.68 0.16 3.47
N ALA A 82 8.85 -1.05 4.01
CA ALA A 82 7.90 -2.14 3.83
C ALA A 82 6.49 -1.76 4.31
N ALA A 83 6.40 -1.12 5.48
CA ALA A 83 5.13 -0.67 6.05
C ALA A 83 4.44 0.40 5.16
N LEU A 84 5.20 1.38 4.68
CA LEU A 84 4.69 2.44 3.80
C LEU A 84 4.31 1.91 2.41
N ILE A 85 5.13 1.03 1.84
CA ILE A 85 4.84 0.34 0.57
C ILE A 85 3.56 -0.48 0.70
N HIS A 86 3.37 -1.21 1.80
CA HIS A 86 2.15 -1.96 2.03
C HIS A 86 0.93 -1.03 2.17
N ALA A 87 1.08 0.09 2.88
CA ALA A 87 0.03 1.11 3.03
C ALA A 87 -0.41 1.73 1.69
N VAL A 88 0.53 1.96 0.77
CA VAL A 88 0.26 2.56 -0.55
C VAL A 88 -0.16 1.50 -1.58
N VAL A 89 0.64 0.43 -1.74
CA VAL A 89 0.53 -0.55 -2.82
C VAL A 89 -0.12 -1.83 -2.36
N GLY A 90 0.35 -2.46 -1.29
CA GLY A 90 -0.10 -3.80 -0.91
C GLY A 90 -1.62 -3.89 -0.72
N ARG A 91 -2.20 -2.87 -0.10
CA ARG A 91 -3.66 -2.75 0.11
C ARG A 91 -4.44 -2.60 -1.20
N VAL A 92 -4.04 -1.67 -2.08
CA VAL A 92 -4.76 -1.44 -3.34
C VAL A 92 -4.53 -2.58 -4.34
N ALA A 93 -3.34 -3.19 -4.33
CA ALA A 93 -3.02 -4.37 -5.11
C ALA A 93 -3.92 -5.55 -4.71
N ALA A 94 -4.17 -5.75 -3.42
CA ALA A 94 -5.12 -6.75 -2.95
C ALA A 94 -6.53 -6.51 -3.50
N LEU A 95 -7.03 -5.26 -3.51
CA LEU A 95 -8.33 -4.94 -4.09
C LEU A 95 -8.36 -5.16 -5.61
N VAL A 96 -7.31 -4.73 -6.32
CA VAL A 96 -7.19 -4.93 -7.76
C VAL A 96 -7.24 -6.41 -8.09
N VAL A 97 -6.44 -7.23 -7.40
CA VAL A 97 -6.39 -8.67 -7.60
C VAL A 97 -7.74 -9.32 -7.28
N LEU A 98 -8.34 -8.99 -6.13
CA LEU A 98 -9.59 -9.59 -5.65
C LEU A 98 -10.81 -9.21 -6.51
N GLU A 99 -10.93 -7.95 -6.91
CA GLU A 99 -12.18 -7.40 -7.46
C GLU A 99 -12.00 -6.74 -8.83
N GLY A 100 -10.79 -6.35 -9.21
CA GLY A 100 -10.60 -5.47 -10.37
C GLY A 100 -11.14 -4.08 -10.10
N ARG A 101 -11.04 -3.64 -8.84
CA ARG A 101 -11.33 -2.28 -8.40
C ARG A 101 -10.07 -1.65 -7.81
N ALA A 102 -10.00 -0.33 -7.77
CA ALA A 102 -8.91 0.38 -7.10
C ALA A 102 -9.41 1.69 -6.48
N TRP A 103 -9.05 1.99 -5.24
CA TRP A 103 -9.14 3.37 -4.74
C TRP A 103 -7.93 4.17 -5.21
N ASP A 104 -7.97 5.49 -5.02
CA ASP A 104 -6.83 6.35 -5.32
C ASP A 104 -5.75 6.23 -4.24
N ALA A 105 -4.63 5.58 -4.60
CA ALA A 105 -3.43 5.43 -3.76
C ALA A 105 -2.45 6.61 -3.89
N GLY A 106 -2.91 7.76 -4.36
CA GLY A 106 -2.14 8.99 -4.43
C GLY A 106 -1.83 9.60 -3.06
N LEU A 107 -0.71 10.31 -2.99
CA LEU A 107 -0.18 10.93 -1.77
C LEU A 107 -1.20 11.85 -1.06
N ASP A 108 -1.98 12.57 -1.86
CA ASP A 108 -3.02 13.51 -1.47
C ASP A 108 -4.28 12.85 -0.93
N ASN A 109 -4.51 11.58 -1.29
CA ASN A 109 -5.67 10.83 -0.83
C ASN A 109 -5.38 9.97 0.41
N LEU A 110 -4.12 9.62 0.64
CA LEU A 110 -3.74 8.64 1.66
C LEU A 110 -3.54 9.24 3.06
N TRP A 111 -3.98 8.49 4.05
CA TRP A 111 -3.79 8.73 5.47
C TRP A 111 -3.21 7.49 6.14
N ILE A 112 -2.35 7.72 7.12
CA ILE A 112 -1.70 6.66 7.90
C ILE A 112 -2.17 6.74 9.34
N HIS A 113 -2.54 5.59 9.90
CA HIS A 113 -2.79 5.43 11.32
C HIS A 113 -1.56 4.77 11.96
N MET A 114 -1.25 5.22 13.16
CA MET A 114 -0.20 4.64 14.00
C MET A 114 -0.83 3.96 15.20
N ASP A 115 -0.35 2.78 15.57
CA ASP A 115 -0.72 2.11 16.82
C ASP A 115 -0.09 2.77 18.06
N SER A 116 -0.16 2.11 19.22
CA SER A 116 0.49 2.60 20.45
C SER A 116 2.01 2.54 20.40
N ASP A 117 2.57 1.68 19.57
CA ASP A 117 3.97 1.31 19.58
C ASP A 117 4.75 2.12 18.53
N GLY A 118 4.04 2.93 17.76
CA GLY A 118 4.61 3.81 16.74
C GLY A 118 4.78 3.13 15.40
N CYS A 119 4.05 2.04 15.15
CA CYS A 119 4.04 1.30 13.89
C CYS A 119 2.78 1.62 13.07
N ILE A 120 2.87 1.45 11.74
CA ILE A 120 1.70 1.58 10.87
C ILE A 120 0.85 0.32 11.01
N ASP A 121 -0.33 0.43 11.62
CA ASP A 121 -1.31 -0.66 11.73
C ASP A 121 -2.45 -0.52 10.70
N TRP A 122 -2.69 0.69 10.18
CA TRP A 122 -3.79 0.94 9.26
C TRP A 122 -3.55 2.11 8.30
N ALA A 123 -4.37 2.17 7.25
CA ALA A 123 -4.36 3.22 6.24
C ALA A 123 -5.79 3.65 5.92
N GLY A 124 -5.94 4.87 5.43
CA GLY A 124 -7.23 5.47 5.10
C GLY A 124 -7.17 6.27 3.83
N VAL A 125 -8.34 6.50 3.24
CA VAL A 125 -8.55 7.31 2.04
C VAL A 125 -9.49 8.47 2.35
N ALA A 126 -9.18 9.65 1.83
CA ALA A 126 -10.02 10.84 2.00
C ALA A 126 -11.19 10.87 1.01
N ASP A 127 -10.90 10.58 -0.25
CA ASP A 127 -11.83 10.36 -1.34
C ASP A 127 -12.08 8.85 -1.49
N PRO A 128 -13.32 8.39 -1.25
CA PRO A 128 -13.69 6.98 -1.30
C PRO A 128 -13.98 6.47 -2.73
N VAL A 129 -13.96 7.34 -3.75
CA VAL A 129 -14.38 6.98 -5.10
C VAL A 129 -13.47 5.91 -5.71
N LEU A 130 -14.06 4.76 -6.07
CA LEU A 130 -13.35 3.65 -6.67
C LEU A 130 -13.20 3.80 -8.19
N ARG A 131 -12.17 3.19 -8.74
CA ARG A 131 -12.02 2.93 -10.17
C ARG A 131 -12.46 1.51 -10.41
N VAL A 132 -13.40 1.33 -11.35
CA VAL A 132 -14.06 0.04 -11.60
C VAL A 132 -14.05 -0.29 -13.08
N LEU A 133 -14.18 -1.58 -13.41
CA LEU A 133 -14.23 -2.06 -14.79
C LEU A 133 -15.63 -1.91 -15.40
N PRO A 134 -15.76 -1.93 -16.74
CA PRO A 134 -17.06 -2.00 -17.39
C PRO A 134 -17.82 -3.26 -16.93
N GLY A 135 -19.10 -3.10 -16.57
CA GLY A 135 -19.95 -4.18 -16.06
C GLY A 135 -19.90 -4.37 -14.54
N ASP A 136 -19.06 -3.62 -13.82
CA ASP A 136 -19.13 -3.57 -12.36
C ASP A 136 -20.48 -2.97 -11.89
N CYS A 137 -21.02 -3.44 -10.76
CA CYS A 137 -22.30 -2.97 -10.23
C CYS A 137 -22.30 -1.48 -9.84
N TRP A 138 -21.14 -0.90 -9.56
CA TRP A 138 -20.99 0.52 -9.25
C TRP A 138 -20.72 1.39 -10.48
N SER A 139 -20.60 0.79 -11.67
CA SER A 139 -20.36 1.52 -12.92
C SER A 139 -21.46 2.55 -13.18
N GLY A 140 -21.08 3.82 -13.38
CA GLY A 140 -22.00 4.93 -13.61
C GLY A 140 -22.64 5.51 -12.34
N SER A 141 -22.29 5.00 -11.16
CA SER A 141 -22.71 5.57 -9.88
C SER A 141 -21.76 6.69 -9.41
N PRO A 142 -22.20 7.58 -8.51
CA PRO A 142 -21.31 8.58 -7.90
C PRO A 142 -20.17 7.99 -7.05
N ALA A 143 -20.24 6.71 -6.66
CA ALA A 143 -19.21 6.06 -5.85
C ALA A 143 -18.03 5.53 -6.68
N ALA A 144 -18.14 5.55 -8.01
CA ALA A 144 -17.13 4.97 -8.86
C ALA A 144 -16.94 5.69 -10.19
N VAL A 145 -15.70 5.63 -10.69
CA VAL A 145 -15.33 6.03 -12.05
C VAL A 145 -15.05 4.77 -12.85
N THR A 146 -15.83 4.54 -13.89
CA THR A 146 -15.60 3.41 -14.81
C THR A 146 -14.41 3.71 -15.70
N VAL A 147 -13.37 2.86 -15.63
CA VAL A 147 -12.23 2.91 -16.54
C VAL A 147 -12.50 2.03 -17.76
N PRO A 148 -11.87 2.28 -18.94
CA PRO A 148 -12.26 1.62 -20.18
C PRO A 148 -11.91 0.12 -20.23
N CYS A 149 -10.88 -0.33 -19.51
CA CYS A 149 -10.46 -1.74 -19.48
C CYS A 149 -9.53 -2.05 -18.30
N GLU A 150 -9.26 -3.34 -18.06
CA GLU A 150 -8.35 -3.80 -17.00
C GLU A 150 -6.95 -3.19 -17.12
N ARG A 151 -6.40 -3.09 -18.33
CA ARG A 151 -5.11 -2.43 -18.56
C ARG A 151 -5.11 -0.96 -18.13
N ALA A 152 -6.20 -0.23 -18.34
CA ALA A 152 -6.32 1.15 -17.90
C ALA A 152 -6.38 1.27 -16.37
N LEU A 153 -7.09 0.35 -15.70
CA LEU A 153 -7.11 0.26 -14.24
C LEU A 153 -5.70 0.05 -13.67
N LEU A 154 -4.97 -0.92 -14.22
CA LEU A 154 -3.62 -1.29 -13.77
C LEU A 154 -2.63 -0.14 -13.98
N MET A 155 -2.66 0.48 -15.16
CA MET A 155 -1.83 1.65 -15.49
C MET A 155 -2.11 2.84 -14.58
N TRP A 156 -3.40 3.14 -14.36
CA TRP A 156 -3.80 4.24 -13.49
C TRP A 156 -3.34 3.98 -12.04
N THR A 157 -3.52 2.75 -11.54
CA THR A 157 -3.08 2.35 -10.20
C THR A 157 -1.57 2.50 -10.05
N ALA A 158 -0.80 1.96 -11.00
CA ALA A 158 0.65 2.07 -11.01
C ALA A 158 1.14 3.53 -11.05
N CYS A 159 0.51 4.39 -11.86
CA CYS A 159 0.80 5.83 -11.90
C CYS A 159 0.59 6.53 -10.55
N ARG A 160 -0.54 6.25 -9.88
CA ARG A 160 -0.85 6.87 -8.57
C ARG A 160 0.10 6.39 -7.48
N CYS A 161 0.33 5.07 -7.41
CA CYS A 161 1.31 4.47 -6.49
C CYS A 161 2.73 5.02 -6.73
N ARG A 162 3.21 5.06 -7.98
CA ARG A 162 4.53 5.61 -8.33
C ARG A 162 4.67 7.06 -7.86
N THR A 163 3.67 7.88 -8.11
CA THR A 163 3.71 9.31 -7.74
C THR A 163 3.80 9.48 -6.23
N ALA A 164 3.03 8.70 -5.46
CA ALA A 164 3.09 8.71 -4.00
C ALA A 164 4.43 8.17 -3.48
N LEU A 165 4.83 6.98 -3.93
CA LEU A 165 6.04 6.32 -3.46
C LEU A 165 7.32 7.04 -3.84
N SER A 166 7.36 7.76 -4.98
CA SER A 166 8.55 8.55 -5.32
C SER A 166 8.83 9.60 -4.25
N VAL A 167 7.80 10.31 -3.77
CA VAL A 167 7.95 11.31 -2.70
C VAL A 167 8.33 10.64 -1.37
N VAL A 168 7.72 9.49 -1.05
CA VAL A 168 8.05 8.73 0.16
C VAL A 168 9.51 8.26 0.12
N PHE A 169 9.96 7.69 -0.99
CA PHE A 169 11.31 7.18 -1.15
C PHE A 169 12.34 8.31 -1.15
N ASP A 170 12.05 9.44 -1.81
CA ASP A 170 12.91 10.64 -1.77
C ASP A 170 13.11 11.13 -0.33
N ALA A 171 12.05 11.11 0.49
CA ALA A 171 12.15 11.46 1.90
C ALA A 171 12.90 10.39 2.72
N LEU A 172 12.69 9.11 2.42
CA LEU A 172 13.27 8.01 3.18
C LEU A 172 14.78 7.90 3.01
N VAL A 173 15.29 8.06 1.78
CA VAL A 173 16.74 8.05 1.51
C VAL A 173 17.50 9.19 2.20
N CYS A 174 16.80 10.24 2.61
CA CYS A 174 17.37 11.33 3.40
C CYS A 174 17.53 10.98 4.89
N VAL A 175 16.83 9.96 5.39
CA VAL A 175 16.80 9.61 6.82
C VAL A 175 17.41 8.25 7.14
N ALA A 176 17.50 7.35 6.15
CA ALA A 176 18.13 6.05 6.26
C ALA A 176 18.88 5.72 4.96
N PRO A 177 20.01 4.99 5.01
CA PRO A 177 20.83 4.67 3.84
C PRO A 177 20.23 3.50 3.04
N VAL A 178 18.98 3.61 2.61
CA VAL A 178 18.30 2.57 1.82
C VAL A 178 18.48 2.79 0.32
N ASP A 179 18.78 1.72 -0.41
CA ASP A 179 18.92 1.78 -1.87
C ASP A 179 17.55 1.90 -2.56
N ARG A 180 17.46 2.77 -3.57
CA ARG A 180 16.22 2.97 -4.32
C ARG A 180 15.83 1.75 -5.15
N ALA A 181 16.79 0.98 -5.66
CA ALA A 181 16.44 -0.22 -6.42
C ALA A 181 15.83 -1.29 -5.50
N LEU A 182 16.37 -1.45 -4.28
CA LEU A 182 15.74 -2.24 -3.22
C LEU A 182 14.31 -1.77 -2.93
N LEU A 183 14.09 -0.47 -2.72
CA LEU A 183 12.75 0.06 -2.45
C LEU A 183 11.73 -0.28 -3.55
N TRP A 184 12.11 -0.18 -4.83
CA TRP A 184 11.22 -0.58 -5.93
C TRP A 184 11.05 -2.11 -6.03
N ALA A 185 12.07 -2.91 -5.73
CA ALA A 185 11.94 -4.36 -5.65
C ALA A 185 10.91 -4.78 -4.58
N MET A 186 10.91 -4.12 -3.42
CA MET A 186 9.93 -4.34 -2.36
C MET A 186 8.48 -4.00 -2.79
N VAL A 187 8.30 -3.04 -3.69
CA VAL A 187 6.99 -2.77 -4.32
C VAL A 187 6.54 -3.99 -5.14
N GLY A 188 7.45 -4.57 -5.93
CA GLY A 188 7.19 -5.80 -6.67
C GLY A 188 6.81 -6.97 -5.75
N GLU A 189 7.55 -7.15 -4.66
CA GLU A 189 7.25 -8.17 -3.64
C GLU A 189 5.88 -7.96 -3.00
N SER A 190 5.48 -6.71 -2.72
CA SER A 190 4.16 -6.38 -2.18
C SER A 190 3.03 -6.78 -3.14
N VAL A 191 3.20 -6.52 -4.45
CA VAL A 191 2.25 -6.95 -5.49
C VAL A 191 2.19 -8.47 -5.61
N LEU A 192 3.33 -9.15 -5.61
CA LEU A 192 3.40 -10.61 -5.64
C LEU A 192 2.75 -11.23 -4.41
N GLY A 193 2.93 -10.64 -3.23
CA GLY A 193 2.29 -11.05 -1.99
C GLY A 193 0.76 -11.00 -2.12
N ALA A 194 0.22 -9.90 -2.64
CA ALA A 194 -1.22 -9.80 -2.90
C ALA A 194 -1.70 -10.85 -3.93
N ALA A 195 -0.99 -11.02 -5.04
CA ALA A 195 -1.35 -12.00 -6.08
C ALA A 195 -1.30 -13.45 -5.58
N THR A 196 -0.43 -13.75 -4.61
CA THR A 196 -0.28 -15.07 -3.99
C THR A 196 -1.33 -15.32 -2.92
N LEU A 197 -1.61 -14.32 -2.08
CA LEU A 197 -2.48 -14.47 -0.92
C LEU A 197 -3.97 -14.37 -1.27
N MET A 198 -4.36 -13.53 -2.23
CA MET A 198 -5.79 -13.36 -2.56
C MET A 198 -6.48 -14.63 -3.06
N PRO A 199 -5.86 -15.51 -3.87
CA PRO A 199 -6.48 -16.80 -4.22
C PRO A 199 -6.79 -17.66 -2.99
N VAL A 200 -5.83 -17.75 -2.07
CA VAL A 200 -5.92 -18.60 -0.88
C VAL A 200 -6.93 -18.05 0.13
N LEU A 201 -6.87 -16.74 0.37
CA LEU A 201 -7.61 -16.09 1.46
C LEU A 201 -8.92 -15.43 1.00
N GLY A 202 -8.96 -14.92 -0.24
CA GLY A 202 -10.08 -14.19 -0.81
C GLY A 202 -10.93 -14.98 -1.81
N GLY A 203 -10.52 -16.20 -2.17
CA GLY A 203 -11.28 -17.10 -3.04
C GLY A 203 -11.38 -16.65 -4.51
N VAL A 204 -10.52 -15.74 -4.96
CA VAL A 204 -10.41 -15.37 -6.38
C VAL A 204 -9.72 -16.50 -7.16
N PRO A 205 -10.13 -16.83 -8.40
CA PRO A 205 -9.43 -17.83 -9.19
C PRO A 205 -7.95 -17.47 -9.39
N GLU A 206 -7.06 -18.46 -9.24
CA GLU A 206 -5.61 -18.27 -9.35
C GLU A 206 -5.21 -17.66 -10.70
N SER A 207 -5.86 -18.06 -11.80
CA SER A 207 -5.62 -17.49 -13.13
C SER A 207 -5.94 -15.99 -13.21
N VAL A 208 -6.98 -15.53 -12.51
CA VAL A 208 -7.35 -14.11 -12.43
C VAL A 208 -6.33 -13.36 -11.59
N ALA A 209 -5.93 -13.92 -10.45
CA ALA A 209 -4.97 -13.28 -9.56
C ALA A 209 -3.59 -13.15 -10.20
N THR A 210 -3.10 -14.21 -10.82
CA THR A 210 -1.83 -14.21 -11.56
C THR A 210 -1.87 -13.20 -12.70
N ARG A 211 -2.95 -13.17 -13.51
CA ARG A 211 -3.09 -12.20 -14.61
C ARG A 211 -3.04 -10.75 -14.09
N ARG A 212 -3.79 -10.43 -13.04
CA ARG A 212 -3.87 -9.07 -12.49
C ARG A 212 -2.58 -8.67 -11.77
N GLY A 213 -1.97 -9.57 -11.00
CA GLY A 213 -0.68 -9.34 -10.35
C GLY A 213 0.43 -9.08 -11.37
N GLN A 214 0.54 -9.96 -12.37
CA GLN A 214 1.50 -9.80 -13.47
C GLN A 214 1.23 -8.51 -14.26
N GLY A 215 -0.03 -8.22 -14.58
CA GLY A 215 -0.40 -6.99 -15.26
C GLY A 215 -0.11 -5.72 -14.46
N LEU A 216 -0.19 -5.77 -13.12
CA LEU A 216 0.17 -4.64 -12.26
C LEU A 216 1.69 -4.43 -12.23
N LEU A 217 2.48 -5.50 -12.18
CA LEU A 217 3.93 -5.43 -12.30
C LEU A 217 4.35 -4.89 -13.68
N ASP A 218 3.70 -5.32 -14.76
CA ASP A 218 3.94 -4.80 -16.11
C ASP A 218 3.55 -3.32 -16.22
N ALA A 219 2.48 -2.90 -15.55
CA ALA A 219 2.09 -1.49 -15.48
C ALA A 219 3.13 -0.65 -14.71
N PHE A 220 3.70 -1.17 -13.63
CA PHE A 220 4.79 -0.51 -12.90
C PHE A 220 6.06 -0.34 -13.77
N GLU A 221 6.49 -1.38 -14.46
CA GLU A 221 7.62 -1.30 -15.40
C GLU A 221 7.32 -0.31 -16.55
N ALA A 222 6.10 -0.29 -17.07
CA ALA A 222 5.69 0.62 -18.13
C ALA A 222 5.65 2.10 -17.68
N VAL A 223 5.43 2.37 -16.39
CA VAL A 223 5.61 3.72 -15.81
C VAL A 223 7.05 3.98 -15.35
N GLY A 224 8.00 3.15 -15.76
CA GLY A 224 9.43 3.36 -15.61
C GLY A 224 9.99 3.08 -14.21
N VAL A 225 9.32 2.23 -13.40
CA VAL A 225 9.87 1.79 -12.11
C VAL A 225 10.29 0.32 -12.15
N PRO A 226 11.51 -0.01 -11.70
CA PRO A 226 12.10 -1.34 -11.87
C PRO A 226 11.64 -2.30 -10.76
N VAL A 227 10.35 -2.62 -10.71
CA VAL A 227 9.77 -3.47 -9.66
C VAL A 227 10.16 -4.94 -9.77
N ARG A 228 10.76 -5.34 -10.90
CA ARG A 228 11.30 -6.70 -11.10
C ARG A 228 12.81 -6.78 -10.88
N ALA A 229 13.47 -5.65 -10.57
CA ALA A 229 14.88 -5.68 -10.24
C ALA A 229 15.07 -6.60 -9.02
N ARG A 230 16.03 -7.52 -9.12
CA ARG A 230 16.55 -8.16 -7.91
C ARG A 230 17.41 -7.12 -7.22
N ALA A 231 17.14 -6.87 -5.93
CA ALA A 231 18.14 -6.23 -5.09
C ALA A 231 19.44 -7.03 -5.26
N GLU A 232 20.48 -6.40 -5.79
CA GLU A 232 21.80 -7.01 -5.76
C GLU A 232 22.08 -7.28 -4.28
N ARG A 233 22.20 -8.56 -3.90
CA ARG A 233 22.68 -8.89 -2.56
C ARG A 233 24.04 -8.26 -2.45
N GLN A 234 24.15 -7.14 -1.73
CA GLN A 234 25.44 -6.56 -1.44
C GLN A 234 26.25 -7.66 -0.76
N SER A 235 27.35 -8.01 -1.40
CA SER A 235 28.30 -8.99 -0.88
C SER A 235 28.59 -8.64 0.57
N ILE A 236 28.37 -9.59 1.48
CA ILE A 236 28.93 -9.54 2.82
C ILE A 236 30.43 -9.28 2.64
N ARG A 237 30.87 -8.03 2.82
CA ARG A 237 32.29 -7.72 2.94
C ARG A 237 32.74 -8.41 4.22
N ARG A 238 33.27 -9.63 4.09
CA ARG A 238 34.08 -10.24 5.14
C ARG A 238 35.16 -9.21 5.51
N PRO A 239 35.33 -8.84 6.79
CA PRO A 239 36.49 -8.07 7.17
C PRO A 239 37.73 -8.89 6.79
N ALA A 240 38.66 -8.24 6.10
CA ALA A 240 39.95 -8.82 5.81
C ALA A 240 40.57 -9.22 7.15
N ALA A 241 40.82 -10.51 7.34
CA ALA A 241 41.56 -11.00 8.47
C ALA A 241 42.94 -10.34 8.43
N HIS A 242 43.18 -9.39 9.32
CA HIS A 242 44.52 -8.91 9.60
C HIS A 242 45.32 -10.10 10.10
N ALA A 243 46.28 -10.55 9.29
CA ALA A 243 47.30 -11.49 9.70
C ALA A 243 48.11 -10.87 10.84
N LEU A 244 47.87 -11.34 12.07
CA LEU A 244 48.82 -11.18 13.17
C LEU A 244 49.86 -12.30 13.02
N ALA A 245 50.98 -11.95 12.41
CA ALA A 245 52.24 -12.66 12.56
C ALA A 245 53.34 -11.61 12.80
N SER A 246 53.61 -11.36 14.08
CA SER A 246 54.90 -10.94 14.65
C SER A 246 54.78 -11.03 16.17
#